data_AF-A0A554S0E2-F1
#
_entry.id   AF-A0A554S0E2-F1
#
_cell.length_a   1.000
_cell.length_b   1.000
_cell.length_c   1.000
_cell.angle_alpha   90.00
_cell.angle_beta   90.00
_cell.angle_gamma   90.00
#
_symmetry.space_group_name_H-M   'P 1'
#
loop_
_entity.id
_entity.type
_entity.pdbx_description
1 polymer ?
#
loop_
_entity_poly.entity_id
_entity_poly.type
_entity_poly.pdbx_seq_one_letter_code
_entity_poly.pdbx_strand_id
1 'polypeptide(L)'
;MKTKNKLPKFPSAIALSAAALVLLSACGGGGGGSGGGIPLIAIAPPPDTGTPATPPAQPPVAPPPSQPGTNDPSAGDTASTIVTSVPGSTYGAGSEELAAYSALNAERSRCGFGLLAQNAHLDIAAAGHSNYLLVNNIAGHFQDASKAAFTGVTPTDRANAAGYGQGLILDAFADTTGANGNVLGPTEFAPQGRGIAAVRSLLSAPYHALDLLSPQIDVGISIMSSDQVGAATANFGPRAISQFNLAIAQGQFSQKPDGAAVQTYPCDGTTGTAYQLKNEQPNPVPGRDLSTNPVGQPIIVAVRVGQLITIQSATMLKKSDGASVTLRAPMLKANDPNFLVDPSRAIILPDQPLEPNTEYLVSVTGTNTTMADYNNGQPISTGKNPAITTNATGSFTKTFTFKTGG
;
A
#
# COMPACT_ATOMS: atom_id res chain seq x y z
N MET A 1 26.42 50.25 -14.21
CA MET A 1 26.09 49.00 -14.93
C MET A 1 26.79 47.85 -14.21
N LYS A 2 26.05 47.07 -13.40
CA LYS A 2 26.42 45.73 -12.87
C LYS A 2 25.25 45.24 -12.01
N THR A 3 24.36 44.48 -12.63
CA THR A 3 23.28 43.72 -12.01
C THR A 3 23.87 42.51 -11.27
N LYS A 4 23.53 42.34 -9.99
CA LYS A 4 23.80 41.11 -9.24
C LYS A 4 22.49 40.35 -9.05
N ASN A 5 22.34 39.25 -9.78
CA ASN A 5 21.30 38.25 -9.57
C ASN A 5 21.39 37.67 -8.15
N LYS A 6 20.28 37.71 -7.41
CA LYS A 6 20.08 36.90 -6.21
C LYS A 6 19.24 35.68 -6.59
N LEU A 7 19.83 34.49 -6.56
CA LEU A 7 19.06 33.25 -6.43
C LEU A 7 18.65 33.09 -4.95
N PRO A 8 17.42 32.67 -4.64
CA PRO A 8 17.04 32.29 -3.29
C PRO A 8 17.59 30.90 -2.93
N LYS A 9 18.10 30.79 -1.71
CA LYS A 9 18.60 29.56 -1.08
C LYS A 9 17.42 28.70 -0.61
N PHE A 10 17.43 27.40 -0.94
CA PHE A 10 16.58 26.40 -0.28
C PHE A 10 17.21 26.00 1.06
N PRO A 11 16.45 25.91 2.17
CA PRO A 11 16.96 25.35 3.41
C PRO A 11 16.94 23.82 3.37
N SER A 12 18.13 23.22 3.42
CA SER A 12 18.34 21.82 3.82
C SER A 12 18.34 21.69 5.34
N ALA A 13 17.65 20.67 5.87
CA ALA A 13 18.10 19.77 6.94
C ALA A 13 16.89 19.09 7.59
N ILE A 14 16.71 17.78 7.33
CA ILE A 14 15.94 16.89 8.20
C ILE A 14 16.96 16.12 9.03
N ALA A 15 16.78 16.19 10.35
CA ALA A 15 17.68 15.61 11.34
C ALA A 15 17.61 14.08 11.35
N LEU A 16 18.79 13.46 11.39
CA LEU A 16 19.00 12.06 11.76
C LEU A 16 18.56 11.86 13.21
N SER A 17 17.69 10.88 13.45
CA SER A 17 17.46 10.31 14.79
C SER A 17 17.95 8.87 14.81
N ALA A 18 18.79 8.58 15.80
CA ALA A 18 19.53 7.34 15.99
C ALA A 18 18.61 6.15 16.29
N ALA A 19 18.94 5.00 15.71
CA ALA A 19 18.25 3.74 15.88
C ALA A 19 18.56 3.10 17.26
N ALA A 20 17.52 2.78 18.00
CA ALA A 20 17.57 1.79 19.08
C ALA A 20 17.13 0.44 18.50
N LEU A 21 17.98 -0.59 18.64
CA LEU A 21 17.64 -1.97 18.31
C LEU A 21 16.47 -2.44 19.19
N VAL A 22 15.31 -2.65 18.57
CA VAL A 22 14.19 -3.41 19.12
C VAL A 22 14.04 -4.67 18.26
N LEU A 23 13.87 -5.82 18.89
CA LEU A 23 13.61 -7.09 18.21
C LEU A 23 12.28 -6.98 17.45
N LEU A 24 12.33 -7.09 16.11
CA LEU A 24 11.17 -6.96 15.22
C LEU A 24 10.38 -8.27 15.16
N SER A 25 9.08 -8.21 15.48
CA SER A 25 8.06 -9.15 15.02
C SER A 25 7.66 -8.78 13.58
N ALA A 26 7.73 -9.74 12.66
CA ALA A 26 7.44 -9.53 11.24
C ALA A 26 5.95 -9.35 10.92
N CYS A 27 5.69 -8.69 9.80
CA CYS A 27 4.36 -8.40 9.27
C CYS A 27 3.74 -9.60 8.55
N GLY A 28 3.44 -10.65 9.31
CA GLY A 28 2.81 -11.88 8.84
C GLY A 28 1.56 -12.22 9.65
N GLY A 29 0.39 -11.98 9.07
CA GLY A 29 -0.88 -12.49 9.59
C GLY A 29 -1.04 -13.97 9.28
N GLY A 30 -0.47 -14.85 10.11
CA GLY A 30 -0.68 -16.31 10.06
C GLY A 30 -1.62 -16.77 11.18
N GLY A 31 -2.75 -17.39 10.83
CA GLY A 31 -3.66 -18.05 11.78
C GLY A 31 -3.13 -19.44 12.17
N GLY A 32 -3.06 -19.72 13.46
CA GLY A 32 -2.65 -21.02 14.00
C GLY A 32 -3.81 -21.76 14.69
N GLY A 33 -4.04 -23.01 14.29
CA GLY A 33 -4.91 -23.99 14.95
C GLY A 33 -4.21 -25.36 15.00
N SER A 34 -4.39 -26.08 16.11
CA SER A 34 -3.46 -27.08 16.67
C SER A 34 -3.75 -28.55 16.30
N GLY A 35 -2.68 -29.36 16.14
CA GLY A 35 -2.52 -30.69 16.76
C GLY A 35 -2.99 -31.97 16.04
N GLY A 36 -2.04 -32.85 15.69
CA GLY A 36 -2.29 -34.29 15.46
C GLY A 36 -1.20 -34.97 14.60
N GLY A 37 -0.24 -35.66 15.22
CA GLY A 37 0.89 -36.31 14.52
C GLY A 37 0.68 -37.79 14.19
N ILE A 38 1.48 -38.29 13.22
CA ILE A 38 2.10 -39.63 12.99
C ILE A 38 2.28 -39.91 11.47
N PRO A 39 3.15 -40.83 11.00
CA PRO A 39 4.57 -41.05 11.27
C PRO A 39 5.46 -41.04 9.98
N LEU A 40 6.77 -41.15 10.20
CA LEU A 40 7.89 -41.11 9.24
C LEU A 40 7.84 -42.18 8.12
N ILE A 41 8.25 -41.80 6.91
CA ILE A 41 8.77 -42.73 5.89
C ILE A 41 10.07 -42.14 5.30
N ALA A 42 11.01 -43.05 5.03
CA ALA A 42 12.44 -42.84 4.82
C ALA A 42 12.87 -42.19 3.49
N ILE A 43 14.15 -41.82 3.50
CA ILE A 43 14.93 -40.89 2.70
C ILE A 43 15.44 -41.54 1.39
N ALA A 44 15.56 -40.77 0.31
CA ALA A 44 16.46 -41.05 -0.82
C ALA A 44 17.48 -39.89 -0.98
N PRO A 45 18.74 -40.15 -1.36
CA PRO A 45 19.83 -39.18 -1.30
C PRO A 45 19.79 -38.17 -2.46
N PRO A 46 20.33 -36.94 -2.28
CA PRO A 46 20.30 -35.89 -3.28
C PRO A 46 21.39 -36.08 -4.36
N PRO A 47 21.16 -35.71 -5.63
CA PRO A 47 22.22 -35.55 -6.60
C PRO A 47 22.87 -34.16 -6.50
N ASP A 48 24.10 -34.11 -7.02
CA ASP A 48 25.15 -33.11 -6.91
C ASP A 48 24.79 -31.62 -7.05
N THR A 49 25.56 -30.83 -6.30
CA THR A 49 25.61 -29.37 -6.29
C THR A 49 26.15 -28.80 -7.61
N GLY A 50 25.26 -28.23 -8.42
CA GLY A 50 25.58 -27.32 -9.51
C GLY A 50 25.63 -25.87 -9.04
N THR A 51 26.68 -25.16 -9.42
CA THR A 51 26.99 -23.72 -9.25
C THR A 51 25.79 -22.76 -9.41
N PRO A 52 25.75 -21.61 -8.70
CA PRO A 52 24.68 -20.62 -8.83
C PRO A 52 24.56 -20.08 -10.27
N ALA A 53 23.38 -20.25 -10.86
CA ALA A 53 23.05 -19.68 -12.16
C ALA A 53 22.86 -18.16 -12.02
N THR A 54 23.55 -17.40 -12.88
CA THR A 54 23.29 -15.98 -13.14
C THR A 54 21.80 -15.76 -13.50
N PRO A 55 21.17 -14.66 -13.02
CA PRO A 55 19.80 -14.33 -13.37
C PRO A 55 19.58 -14.24 -14.90
N PRO A 56 18.38 -14.58 -15.41
CA PRO A 56 18.08 -14.51 -16.84
C PRO A 56 18.27 -13.09 -17.40
N ALA A 57 18.77 -13.00 -18.64
CA ALA A 57 18.96 -11.74 -19.36
C ALA A 57 17.62 -11.01 -19.62
N GLN A 58 17.68 -9.67 -19.55
CA GLN A 58 16.54 -8.75 -19.69
C GLN A 58 15.79 -8.91 -21.03
N PRO A 59 14.44 -8.96 -21.02
CA PRO A 59 13.62 -8.59 -22.17
C PRO A 59 13.78 -7.09 -22.50
N PRO A 60 13.56 -6.67 -23.76
CA PRO A 60 13.58 -5.26 -24.13
C PRO A 60 12.58 -4.42 -23.32
N VAL A 61 13.06 -3.31 -22.76
CA VAL A 61 12.25 -2.36 -21.99
C VAL A 61 11.30 -1.63 -22.94
N ALA A 62 9.99 -1.78 -22.74
CA ALA A 62 9.01 -0.90 -23.37
C ALA A 62 9.08 0.49 -22.71
N PRO A 63 9.05 1.60 -23.49
CA PRO A 63 9.04 2.94 -22.91
C PRO A 63 7.79 3.17 -22.04
N PRO A 64 7.86 4.03 -21.02
CA PRO A 64 6.71 4.37 -20.18
C PRO A 64 5.52 4.84 -21.04
N PRO A 65 4.28 4.50 -20.68
CA PRO A 65 3.12 4.97 -21.42
C PRO A 65 3.06 6.51 -21.46
N SER A 66 2.71 7.06 -22.62
CA SER A 66 2.41 8.48 -22.79
C SER A 66 1.10 8.86 -22.09
N GLN A 67 1.15 9.85 -21.18
CA GLN A 67 0.01 10.34 -20.40
C GLN A 67 -1.03 11.13 -21.23
N PRO A 68 -2.30 11.18 -20.78
CA PRO A 68 -3.23 12.26 -21.13
C PRO A 68 -2.79 13.57 -20.46
N GLY A 69 -2.46 14.58 -21.26
CA GLY A 69 -2.20 15.96 -20.81
C GLY A 69 -0.75 16.20 -20.37
N THR A 70 0.00 17.00 -21.13
CA THR A 70 1.41 17.33 -20.84
C THR A 70 1.60 18.41 -19.77
N ASN A 71 0.53 18.83 -19.10
CA ASN A 71 0.56 19.89 -18.09
C ASN A 71 -0.13 19.39 -16.82
N ASP A 72 0.49 19.60 -15.65
CA ASP A 72 -0.22 19.48 -14.38
C ASP A 72 -1.45 20.40 -14.43
N PRO A 73 -2.67 19.92 -14.12
CA PRO A 73 -3.80 20.79 -13.91
C PRO A 73 -3.41 22.00 -13.07
N SER A 74 -3.56 23.20 -13.65
CA SER A 74 -3.18 24.45 -13.00
C SER A 74 -3.91 24.60 -11.67
N ALA A 75 -3.33 25.35 -10.73
CA ALA A 75 -4.00 25.68 -9.48
C ALA A 75 -5.40 26.29 -9.76
N GLY A 76 -6.46 25.57 -9.37
CA GLY A 76 -7.86 25.94 -9.65
C GLY A 76 -8.59 25.04 -10.65
N ASP A 77 -7.88 24.16 -11.37
CA ASP A 77 -8.51 23.14 -12.21
C ASP A 77 -9.10 22.02 -11.33
N THR A 78 -10.37 21.70 -11.59
CA THR A 78 -11.15 20.70 -10.87
C THR A 78 -11.40 19.44 -11.70
N ALA A 79 -11.05 19.42 -12.99
CA ALA A 79 -11.30 18.30 -13.88
C ALA A 79 -10.43 17.09 -13.56
N SER A 80 -11.02 15.89 -13.58
CA SER A 80 -10.34 14.64 -13.29
C SER A 80 -9.21 14.33 -14.29
N THR A 81 -8.09 13.83 -13.78
CA THR A 81 -6.93 13.30 -14.53
C THR A 81 -6.62 11.85 -14.14
N ILE A 82 -7.58 11.15 -13.54
CA ILE A 82 -7.40 9.71 -13.22
C ILE A 82 -7.10 8.93 -14.49
N VAL A 83 -6.13 8.02 -14.39
CA VAL A 83 -5.75 7.14 -15.48
C VAL A 83 -6.79 6.03 -15.56
N THR A 84 -7.52 5.96 -16.67
CA THR A 84 -8.57 4.95 -16.90
C THR A 84 -8.15 3.84 -17.85
N SER A 85 -6.98 3.95 -18.47
CA SER A 85 -6.37 2.90 -19.28
C SER A 85 -4.85 2.92 -19.14
N VAL A 86 -4.24 1.75 -19.15
CA VAL A 86 -2.80 1.53 -19.11
C VAL A 86 -2.43 0.42 -20.10
N PRO A 87 -1.17 0.33 -20.56
CA PRO A 87 -0.72 -0.83 -21.32
C PRO A 87 -0.97 -2.15 -20.57
N GLY A 88 -1.18 -3.23 -21.31
CA GLY A 88 -1.25 -4.56 -20.72
C GLY A 88 0.04 -4.91 -19.99
N SER A 89 -0.07 -5.50 -18.80
CA SER A 89 1.09 -5.97 -18.05
C SER A 89 1.79 -7.12 -18.76
N THR A 90 3.10 -7.23 -18.56
CA THR A 90 3.95 -8.32 -19.04
C THR A 90 4.21 -9.41 -18.00
N TYR A 91 3.57 -9.36 -16.82
CA TYR A 91 3.63 -10.45 -15.84
C TYR A 91 3.18 -11.78 -16.46
N GLY A 92 3.84 -12.87 -16.08
CA GLY A 92 3.57 -14.20 -16.63
C GLY A 92 2.13 -14.66 -16.37
N ALA A 93 1.52 -15.34 -17.33
CA ALA A 93 0.20 -15.92 -17.15
C ALA A 93 0.19 -16.90 -15.95
N GLY A 94 -0.76 -16.74 -15.03
CA GLY A 94 -0.86 -17.54 -13.81
C GLY A 94 0.15 -17.18 -12.71
N SER A 95 0.98 -16.14 -12.90
CA SER A 95 1.86 -15.64 -11.84
C SER A 95 1.07 -14.94 -10.72
N GLU A 96 1.64 -14.97 -9.52
CA GLU A 96 1.08 -14.25 -8.38
C GLU A 96 1.18 -12.72 -8.57
N GLU A 97 2.22 -12.24 -9.25
CA GLU A 97 2.37 -10.83 -9.61
C GLU A 97 1.24 -10.35 -10.53
N LEU A 98 0.87 -11.15 -11.55
CA LEU A 98 -0.26 -10.82 -12.42
C LEU A 98 -1.57 -10.78 -11.62
N ALA A 99 -1.77 -11.72 -10.70
CA ALA A 99 -2.95 -11.78 -9.84
C ALA A 99 -3.02 -10.55 -8.90
N ALA A 100 -1.89 -10.17 -8.29
CA ALA A 100 -1.76 -8.99 -7.44
C ALA A 100 -1.99 -7.69 -8.22
N TYR A 101 -1.33 -7.51 -9.36
CA TYR A 101 -1.50 -6.35 -10.25
C TYR A 101 -2.96 -6.17 -10.65
N SER A 102 -3.60 -7.26 -11.10
CA SER A 102 -4.98 -7.26 -11.55
C SER A 102 -5.94 -6.93 -10.40
N ALA A 103 -5.73 -7.53 -9.22
CA ALA A 103 -6.55 -7.25 -8.04
C ALA A 103 -6.40 -5.80 -7.59
N LEU A 104 -5.18 -5.28 -7.45
CA LEU A 104 -4.94 -3.90 -7.03
C LEU A 104 -5.58 -2.90 -7.99
N ASN A 105 -5.38 -3.06 -9.30
CA ASN A 105 -5.97 -2.17 -10.30
C ASN A 105 -7.49 -2.29 -10.38
N ALA A 106 -8.07 -3.48 -10.14
CA ALA A 106 -9.52 -3.64 -10.07
C ALA A 106 -10.12 -2.86 -8.88
N GLU A 107 -9.50 -2.94 -7.70
CA GLU A 107 -9.92 -2.19 -6.52
C GLU A 107 -9.77 -0.68 -6.74
N ARG A 108 -8.60 -0.24 -7.23
CA ARG A 108 -8.33 1.17 -7.50
C ARG A 108 -9.30 1.76 -8.53
N SER A 109 -9.53 1.06 -9.64
CA SER A 109 -10.46 1.49 -10.69
C SER A 109 -11.89 1.59 -10.16
N ARG A 110 -12.38 0.53 -9.49
CA ARG A 110 -13.74 0.50 -8.93
C ARG A 110 -13.99 1.62 -7.93
N CYS A 111 -13.00 1.93 -7.10
CA CYS A 111 -13.10 2.98 -6.09
C CYS A 111 -12.63 4.37 -6.57
N GLY A 112 -12.31 4.50 -7.86
CA GLY A 112 -12.03 5.76 -8.53
C GLY A 112 -10.60 6.30 -8.36
N PHE A 113 -9.67 5.54 -7.76
CA PHE A 113 -8.27 5.93 -7.51
C PHE A 113 -7.39 5.94 -8.78
N GLY A 114 -7.91 5.43 -9.90
CA GLY A 114 -7.20 5.35 -11.16
C GLY A 114 -6.19 4.19 -11.24
N LEU A 115 -5.87 3.78 -12.46
CA LEU A 115 -5.02 2.64 -12.75
C LEU A 115 -3.53 2.97 -12.56
N LEU A 116 -2.74 1.95 -12.25
CA LEU A 116 -1.28 1.96 -12.24
C LEU A 116 -0.77 1.18 -13.44
N ALA A 117 0.20 1.73 -14.17
CA ALA A 117 0.90 1.03 -15.22
C ALA A 117 2.04 0.20 -14.63
N GLN A 118 2.26 -1.02 -15.13
CA GLN A 118 3.47 -1.77 -14.78
C GLN A 118 4.72 -1.02 -15.28
N ASN A 119 5.76 -0.97 -14.45
CA ASN A 119 7.08 -0.49 -14.84
C ASN A 119 8.16 -1.54 -14.51
N ALA A 120 8.87 -2.01 -15.55
CA ALA A 120 9.86 -3.08 -15.42
C ALA A 120 11.06 -2.72 -14.50
N HIS A 121 11.42 -1.44 -14.39
CA HIS A 121 12.48 -1.02 -13.47
C HIS A 121 12.03 -1.12 -12.01
N LEU A 122 10.76 -0.83 -11.74
CA LEU A 122 10.18 -1.03 -10.41
C LEU A 122 10.04 -2.53 -10.09
N ASP A 123 9.76 -3.39 -11.08
CA ASP A 123 9.76 -4.84 -10.88
C ASP A 123 11.14 -5.36 -10.45
N ILE A 124 12.21 -4.86 -11.08
CA ILE A 124 13.59 -5.18 -10.72
C ILE A 124 13.89 -4.71 -9.28
N ALA A 125 13.47 -3.49 -8.92
CA ALA A 125 13.65 -2.96 -7.57
C ALA A 125 12.89 -3.80 -6.52
N ALA A 126 11.64 -4.17 -6.82
CA ALA A 126 10.80 -4.99 -5.97
C ALA A 126 11.39 -6.38 -5.77
N ALA A 127 11.78 -7.06 -6.86
CA ALA A 127 12.40 -8.38 -6.82
C ALA A 127 13.74 -8.36 -6.08
N GLY A 128 14.55 -7.32 -6.28
CA GLY A 128 15.80 -7.13 -5.55
C GLY A 128 15.56 -7.00 -4.04
N HIS A 129 14.52 -6.26 -3.64
CA HIS A 129 14.19 -6.13 -2.22
C HIS A 129 13.63 -7.42 -1.61
N SER A 130 12.72 -8.11 -2.30
CA SER A 130 12.21 -9.42 -1.88
C SER A 130 13.35 -10.42 -1.67
N ASN A 131 14.27 -10.52 -2.64
CA ASN A 131 15.45 -11.38 -2.55
C ASN A 131 16.31 -11.01 -1.34
N TYR A 132 16.62 -9.72 -1.16
CA TYR A 132 17.39 -9.23 -0.01
C TYR A 132 16.76 -9.63 1.34
N LEU A 133 15.44 -9.47 1.49
CA LEU A 133 14.75 -9.82 2.73
C LEU A 133 14.78 -11.32 3.00
N LEU A 134 14.59 -12.14 1.97
CA LEU A 134 14.59 -13.59 2.07
C LEU A 134 15.98 -14.13 2.38
N VAL A 135 17.02 -13.80 1.59
CA VAL A 135 18.37 -14.38 1.78
C VAL A 135 19.00 -13.99 3.11
N ASN A 136 18.65 -12.82 3.64
CA ASN A 136 19.13 -12.36 4.94
C ASN A 136 18.20 -12.75 6.10
N ASN A 137 17.04 -13.36 5.82
CA ASN A 137 16.06 -13.79 6.80
C ASN A 137 15.67 -12.65 7.77
N ILE A 138 15.31 -11.50 7.19
CA ILE A 138 14.92 -10.25 7.87
C ILE A 138 13.63 -9.68 7.28
N ALA A 139 13.04 -8.70 7.95
CA ALA A 139 11.87 -7.95 7.49
C ALA A 139 12.11 -6.45 7.70
N GLY A 140 11.59 -5.60 6.80
CA GLY A 140 11.66 -4.15 6.90
C GLY A 140 11.91 -3.47 5.56
N HIS A 141 11.75 -2.15 5.53
CA HIS A 141 11.83 -1.34 4.30
C HIS A 141 13.26 -0.95 3.89
N PHE A 142 14.23 -1.10 4.79
CA PHE A 142 15.60 -0.64 4.59
C PHE A 142 16.57 -1.80 4.43
N GLN A 143 17.59 -1.57 3.61
CA GLN A 143 18.68 -2.52 3.42
C GLN A 143 19.98 -2.02 4.07
N ASP A 144 20.82 -2.96 4.46
CA ASP A 144 22.15 -2.77 5.00
C ASP A 144 23.17 -3.16 3.92
N ALA A 145 24.08 -2.23 3.61
CA ALA A 145 25.10 -2.42 2.59
C ALA A 145 26.09 -3.55 2.92
N SER A 146 26.16 -3.99 4.18
CA SER A 146 27.02 -5.11 4.58
C SER A 146 26.40 -6.49 4.34
N LYS A 147 25.14 -6.56 3.88
CA LYS A 147 24.38 -7.81 3.75
C LYS A 147 24.32 -8.30 2.30
N ALA A 148 24.15 -9.60 2.14
CA ALA A 148 24.08 -10.22 0.82
C ALA A 148 22.85 -9.70 0.04
N ALA A 149 22.94 -9.71 -1.29
CA ALA A 149 21.87 -9.23 -2.18
C ALA A 149 21.45 -7.76 -1.97
N PHE A 150 22.32 -6.92 -1.40
CA PHE A 150 22.08 -5.48 -1.29
C PHE A 150 21.93 -4.82 -2.67
N THR A 151 20.86 -4.04 -2.84
CA THR A 151 20.55 -3.26 -4.05
C THR A 151 20.38 -1.77 -3.78
N GLY A 152 20.17 -1.36 -2.53
CA GLY A 152 20.02 0.04 -2.13
C GLY A 152 19.34 0.19 -0.76
N VAL A 153 19.78 1.17 0.03
CA VAL A 153 19.32 1.34 1.42
C VAL A 153 17.82 1.66 1.45
N THR A 154 17.40 2.70 0.72
CA THR A 154 16.01 3.15 0.69
C THR A 154 15.25 2.63 -0.54
N PRO A 155 13.91 2.66 -0.56
CA PRO A 155 13.14 2.33 -1.76
C PRO A 155 13.57 3.16 -2.99
N THR A 156 13.89 4.44 -2.77
CA THR A 156 14.41 5.33 -3.81
C THR A 156 15.77 4.89 -4.34
N ASP A 157 16.70 4.48 -3.47
CA ASP A 157 18.02 3.99 -3.91
C ASP A 157 17.88 2.71 -4.75
N ARG A 158 16.99 1.80 -4.35
CA ARG A 158 16.72 0.56 -5.09
C ARG A 158 16.11 0.82 -6.47
N ALA A 159 15.13 1.72 -6.54
CA ALA A 159 14.51 2.11 -7.81
C ALA A 159 15.52 2.80 -8.74
N ASN A 160 16.37 3.67 -8.20
CA ASN A 160 17.46 4.31 -8.94
C ASN A 160 18.47 3.27 -9.47
N ALA A 161 18.90 2.33 -8.63
CA ALA A 161 19.82 1.25 -9.01
C ALA A 161 19.22 0.34 -10.10
N ALA A 162 17.90 0.15 -10.09
CA ALA A 162 17.16 -0.59 -11.11
C ALA A 162 16.92 0.20 -12.42
N GLY A 163 17.27 1.49 -12.46
CA GLY A 163 17.16 2.33 -13.64
C GLY A 163 15.85 3.13 -13.79
N TYR A 164 14.98 3.16 -12.77
CA TYR A 164 13.76 3.98 -12.81
C TYR A 164 14.05 5.49 -12.85
N GLY A 165 15.21 5.90 -12.31
CA GLY A 165 15.62 7.30 -12.21
C GLY A 165 14.97 8.02 -11.02
N GLN A 166 15.23 9.34 -10.93
CA GLN A 166 14.71 10.15 -9.83
C GLN A 166 13.17 10.18 -9.87
N GLY A 167 12.54 10.03 -8.71
CA GLY A 167 11.09 10.01 -8.59
C GLY A 167 10.66 9.89 -7.14
N LEU A 168 9.36 10.03 -6.91
CA LEU A 168 8.76 9.69 -5.62
C LEU A 168 8.45 8.20 -5.63
N ILE A 169 9.02 7.46 -4.67
CA ILE A 169 8.83 6.00 -4.54
C ILE A 169 8.15 5.72 -3.21
N LEU A 170 7.04 5.00 -3.27
CA LEU A 170 6.36 4.41 -2.11
C LEU A 170 6.66 2.91 -2.06
N ASP A 171 6.64 2.34 -0.86
CA ASP A 171 7.13 1.00 -0.60
C ASP A 171 6.19 0.29 0.36
N ALA A 172 5.53 -0.77 -0.13
CA ALA A 172 4.62 -1.57 0.66
C ALA A 172 4.95 -3.05 0.48
N PHE A 173 4.99 -3.81 1.58
CA PHE A 173 5.27 -5.23 1.50
C PHE A 173 4.48 -6.05 2.52
N ALA A 174 4.13 -7.27 2.12
CA ALA A 174 3.58 -8.28 3.02
C ALA A 174 4.61 -9.40 3.20
N ASP A 175 4.83 -9.83 4.45
CA ASP A 175 5.74 -10.93 4.79
C ASP A 175 4.92 -12.11 5.33
N THR A 176 4.61 -13.06 4.45
CA THR A 176 3.79 -14.19 4.82
C THR A 176 4.65 -15.31 5.38
N THR A 177 4.49 -15.61 6.67
CA THR A 177 5.27 -16.63 7.39
C THR A 177 4.40 -17.82 7.83
N GLY A 178 5.05 -18.94 8.16
CA GLY A 178 4.41 -20.08 8.81
C GLY A 178 4.29 -21.30 7.91
N ALA A 179 3.48 -22.29 8.34
CA ALA A 179 3.24 -23.48 7.52
C ALA A 179 2.69 -23.06 6.15
N ASN A 180 3.30 -23.57 5.08
CA ASN A 180 3.01 -23.20 3.69
C ASN A 180 3.28 -21.73 3.33
N GLY A 181 3.94 -20.92 4.17
CA GLY A 181 4.20 -19.50 3.91
C GLY A 181 4.98 -19.24 2.61
N ASN A 182 5.82 -20.19 2.22
CA ASN A 182 6.58 -20.27 0.97
C ASN A 182 5.76 -20.71 -0.27
N VAL A 183 4.56 -21.27 -0.09
CA VAL A 183 3.75 -21.75 -1.22
C VAL A 183 3.19 -20.56 -1.97
N LEU A 184 3.57 -20.46 -3.25
CA LEU A 184 2.97 -19.56 -4.23
C LEU A 184 1.86 -20.32 -4.95
N GLY A 185 0.66 -19.74 -5.00
CA GLY A 185 -0.57 -20.38 -5.45
C GLY A 185 -1.63 -20.46 -4.35
N PRO A 186 -2.81 -21.02 -4.69
CA PRO A 186 -3.89 -21.23 -3.74
C PRO A 186 -3.46 -22.08 -2.54
N THR A 187 -3.79 -21.61 -1.34
CA THR A 187 -3.64 -22.36 -0.08
C THR A 187 -4.91 -22.22 0.75
N GLU A 188 -5.06 -23.00 1.82
CA GLU A 188 -6.21 -22.87 2.73
C GLU A 188 -6.37 -21.45 3.31
N PHE A 189 -5.27 -20.73 3.52
CA PHE A 189 -5.25 -19.36 4.06
C PHE A 189 -5.15 -18.28 2.98
N ALA A 190 -4.96 -18.66 1.71
CA ALA A 190 -4.92 -17.78 0.56
C ALA A 190 -5.57 -18.49 -0.64
N PRO A 191 -6.90 -18.74 -0.60
CA PRO A 191 -7.58 -19.59 -1.57
C PRO A 191 -7.55 -19.03 -3.00
N GLN A 192 -7.27 -17.74 -3.16
CA GLN A 192 -7.14 -17.06 -4.44
C GLN A 192 -5.66 -16.80 -4.84
N GLY A 193 -4.70 -17.36 -4.11
CA GLY A 193 -3.28 -17.11 -4.31
C GLY A 193 -2.70 -16.03 -3.40
N ARG A 194 -1.37 -16.02 -3.31
CA ARG A 194 -0.58 -15.12 -2.45
C ARG A 194 -0.65 -13.66 -2.88
N GLY A 195 -0.75 -13.38 -4.17
CA GLY A 195 -0.82 -12.04 -4.71
C GLY A 195 -2.10 -11.32 -4.33
N ILE A 196 -3.25 -11.99 -4.49
CA ILE A 196 -4.54 -11.43 -4.06
C ILE A 196 -4.57 -11.30 -2.54
N ALA A 197 -4.11 -12.31 -1.80
CA ALA A 197 -4.05 -12.23 -0.34
C ALA A 197 -3.18 -11.07 0.15
N ALA A 198 -2.01 -10.83 -0.48
CA ALA A 198 -1.14 -9.71 -0.15
C ALA A 198 -1.80 -8.35 -0.40
N VAL A 199 -2.47 -8.17 -1.55
CA VAL A 199 -3.22 -6.94 -1.84
C VAL A 199 -4.29 -6.69 -0.78
N ARG A 200 -5.07 -7.73 -0.42
CA ARG A 200 -6.12 -7.60 0.61
C ARG A 200 -5.56 -7.30 1.99
N SER A 201 -4.43 -7.91 2.35
CA SER A 201 -3.74 -7.65 3.61
C SER A 201 -3.17 -6.24 3.69
N LEU A 202 -2.54 -5.76 2.61
CA LEU A 202 -1.98 -4.40 2.58
C LEU A 202 -3.07 -3.33 2.55
N LEU A 203 -4.17 -3.58 1.85
CA LEU A 203 -5.34 -2.69 1.87
C LEU A 203 -6.11 -2.72 3.21
N SER A 204 -5.84 -3.69 4.08
CA SER A 204 -6.38 -3.72 5.45
C SER A 204 -5.46 -3.10 6.50
N ALA A 205 -4.22 -2.77 6.13
CA ALA A 205 -3.25 -2.08 6.95
C ALA A 205 -3.33 -0.55 6.66
N PRO A 206 -3.85 0.28 7.58
CA PRO A 206 -4.05 1.72 7.42
C PRO A 206 -3.02 2.49 6.59
N TYR A 207 -1.74 2.43 6.95
CA TYR A 207 -0.66 3.16 6.28
C TYR A 207 -0.27 2.55 4.93
N HIS A 208 -0.22 1.22 4.83
CA HIS A 208 0.02 0.57 3.54
C HIS A 208 -1.13 0.81 2.55
N ALA A 209 -2.37 0.88 3.04
CA ALA A 209 -3.53 1.24 2.23
C ALA A 209 -3.42 2.67 1.69
N LEU A 210 -2.84 3.61 2.44
CA LEU A 210 -2.52 4.94 1.90
C LEU A 210 -1.55 4.84 0.71
N ASP A 211 -0.53 3.99 0.79
CA ASP A 211 0.43 3.80 -0.30
C ASP A 211 -0.21 3.12 -1.51
N LEU A 212 -0.93 2.01 -1.32
CA LEU A 212 -1.59 1.27 -2.40
C LEU A 212 -2.69 2.07 -3.12
N LEU A 213 -3.30 3.05 -2.44
CA LEU A 213 -4.35 3.93 -2.97
C LEU A 213 -3.82 5.34 -3.31
N SER A 214 -2.50 5.53 -3.26
CA SER A 214 -1.84 6.79 -3.59
C SER A 214 -2.07 7.19 -5.06
N PRO A 215 -1.88 8.48 -5.40
CA PRO A 215 -2.07 8.97 -6.77
C PRO A 215 -0.86 8.72 -7.68
N GLN A 216 -0.03 7.72 -7.37
CA GLN A 216 1.09 7.30 -8.22
C GLN A 216 0.57 6.77 -9.57
N ILE A 217 1.43 6.71 -10.59
CA ILE A 217 1.04 6.28 -11.95
C ILE A 217 1.68 4.95 -12.36
N ASP A 218 2.82 4.62 -11.76
CA ASP A 218 3.56 3.39 -12.03
C ASP A 218 3.52 2.44 -10.83
N VAL A 219 3.64 1.14 -11.11
CA VAL A 219 3.83 0.10 -10.11
C VAL A 219 4.81 -0.97 -10.59
N GLY A 220 5.65 -1.47 -9.68
CA GLY A 220 6.36 -2.73 -9.85
C GLY A 220 6.07 -3.68 -8.70
N ILE A 221 5.96 -4.97 -9.02
CA ILE A 221 5.53 -6.01 -8.07
C ILE A 221 6.47 -7.20 -8.15
N SER A 222 6.81 -7.75 -6.99
CA SER A 222 7.47 -9.05 -6.89
C SER A 222 6.83 -9.89 -5.80
N ILE A 223 6.57 -11.15 -6.08
CA ILE A 223 6.10 -12.13 -5.10
C ILE A 223 7.04 -13.32 -5.13
N MET A 224 7.87 -13.42 -4.08
CA MET A 224 8.98 -14.34 -4.05
C MET A 224 8.95 -15.18 -2.78
N SER A 225 9.15 -16.49 -2.91
CA SER A 225 9.22 -17.41 -1.77
C SER A 225 10.65 -17.74 -1.35
N SER A 226 10.81 -18.12 -0.08
CA SER A 226 12.09 -18.60 0.47
C SER A 226 12.66 -19.78 -0.31
N ASP A 227 11.81 -20.64 -0.88
CA ASP A 227 12.21 -21.81 -1.65
C ASP A 227 12.81 -21.41 -3.00
N GLN A 228 12.25 -20.41 -3.67
CA GLN A 228 12.75 -19.92 -4.96
C GLN A 228 14.17 -19.37 -4.86
N VAL A 229 14.56 -18.83 -3.71
CA VAL A 229 15.90 -18.26 -3.48
C VAL A 229 16.82 -19.14 -2.63
N GLY A 230 16.36 -20.34 -2.23
CA GLY A 230 17.11 -21.23 -1.35
C GLY A 230 17.50 -20.61 0.00
N ALA A 231 16.67 -19.69 0.52
CA ALA A 231 16.97 -18.94 1.73
C ALA A 231 16.82 -19.78 3.00
N ALA A 232 17.64 -19.47 4.01
CA ALA A 232 17.51 -20.07 5.33
C ALA A 232 16.21 -19.62 6.02
N THR A 233 15.47 -20.57 6.58
CA THR A 233 14.15 -20.36 7.21
C THR A 233 14.20 -20.24 8.73
N ALA A 234 15.38 -20.01 9.32
CA ALA A 234 15.60 -20.14 10.77
C ALA A 234 14.73 -19.21 11.65
N ASN A 235 14.71 -17.89 11.36
CA ASN A 235 13.99 -16.90 12.16
C ASN A 235 12.49 -16.86 11.87
N PHE A 236 12.09 -17.03 10.60
CA PHE A 236 10.71 -16.79 10.16
C PHE A 236 9.98 -18.04 9.62
N GLY A 237 10.65 -19.20 9.58
CA GLY A 237 10.11 -20.38 8.91
C GLY A 237 10.01 -20.19 7.39
N PRO A 238 9.31 -21.11 6.68
CA PRO A 238 8.97 -20.92 5.27
C PRO A 238 8.17 -19.64 5.09
N ARG A 239 8.55 -18.80 4.12
CA ARG A 239 7.91 -17.50 3.90
C ARG A 239 7.91 -17.04 2.46
N ALA A 240 7.05 -16.06 2.17
CA ALA A 240 7.02 -15.33 0.92
C ALA A 240 6.94 -13.82 1.17
N ILE A 241 7.64 -13.05 0.35
CA ILE A 241 7.59 -11.59 0.33
C ILE A 241 6.81 -11.14 -0.90
N SER A 242 5.76 -10.37 -0.65
CA SER A 242 5.01 -9.67 -1.69
C SER A 242 5.32 -8.19 -1.60
N GLN A 243 6.18 -7.70 -2.50
CA GLN A 243 6.67 -6.33 -2.56
C GLN A 243 5.94 -5.54 -3.63
N PHE A 244 5.54 -4.31 -3.29
CA PHE A 244 4.88 -3.36 -4.17
C PHE A 244 5.65 -2.03 -4.11
N ASN A 245 6.15 -1.57 -5.26
CA ASN A 245 6.73 -0.24 -5.40
C ASN A 245 5.83 0.60 -6.29
N LEU A 246 5.26 1.67 -5.73
CA LEU A 246 4.43 2.63 -6.47
C LEU A 246 5.21 3.91 -6.68
N ALA A 247 5.14 4.49 -7.88
CA ALA A 247 5.98 5.63 -8.20
C ALA A 247 5.41 6.62 -9.22
N ILE A 248 6.02 7.80 -9.20
CA ILE A 248 5.93 8.85 -10.22
C ILE A 248 7.35 9.25 -10.57
N ALA A 249 7.71 9.07 -11.85
CA ALA A 249 8.98 9.49 -12.39
C ALA A 249 9.12 11.02 -12.42
N GLN A 250 10.35 11.52 -12.35
CA GLN A 250 10.62 12.95 -12.42
C GLN A 250 9.99 13.60 -13.66
N GLY A 251 9.27 14.71 -13.44
CA GLY A 251 8.58 15.44 -14.50
C GLY A 251 7.21 14.86 -14.89
N GLN A 252 6.78 13.75 -14.28
CA GLN A 252 5.41 13.26 -14.38
C GLN A 252 4.55 13.82 -13.24
N PHE A 253 3.23 13.75 -13.40
CA PHE A 253 2.27 14.30 -12.44
C PHE A 253 1.36 13.21 -11.85
N SER A 254 1.02 13.39 -10.58
CA SER A 254 0.12 12.50 -9.84
C SER A 254 -1.29 12.52 -10.43
N GLN A 255 -1.98 11.39 -10.36
CA GLN A 255 -3.39 11.28 -10.71
C GLN A 255 -4.25 12.15 -9.78
N LYS A 256 -5.20 12.92 -10.34
CA LYS A 256 -6.13 13.73 -9.53
C LYS A 256 -7.57 13.35 -9.86
N PRO A 257 -8.37 12.82 -8.91
CA PRO A 257 -9.81 12.66 -9.12
C PRO A 257 -10.49 14.01 -9.31
N ASP A 258 -11.73 14.02 -9.79
CA ASP A 258 -12.54 15.23 -9.87
C ASP A 258 -12.51 16.04 -8.56
N GLY A 259 -12.48 17.36 -8.64
CA GLY A 259 -12.36 18.24 -7.48
C GLY A 259 -13.52 18.13 -6.48
N ALA A 260 -14.68 17.61 -6.87
CA ALA A 260 -15.79 17.33 -5.96
C ALA A 260 -15.74 15.90 -5.39
N ALA A 261 -14.87 15.04 -5.91
CA ALA A 261 -14.84 13.63 -5.55
C ALA A 261 -14.41 13.43 -4.09
N VAL A 262 -15.07 12.46 -3.45
CA VAL A 262 -14.65 11.86 -2.18
C VAL A 262 -14.56 10.37 -2.43
N GLN A 263 -13.35 9.86 -2.61
CA GLN A 263 -13.08 8.44 -2.80
C GLN A 263 -13.10 7.73 -1.45
N THR A 264 -13.50 6.46 -1.46
CA THR A 264 -13.37 5.60 -0.28
C THR A 264 -12.81 4.25 -0.69
N TYR A 265 -12.00 3.65 0.17
CA TYR A 265 -11.71 2.22 0.13
C TYR A 265 -11.98 1.63 1.51
N PRO A 266 -12.81 0.59 1.64
CA PRO A 266 -13.69 0.04 0.61
C PRO A 266 -14.63 1.11 0.02
N CYS A 267 -14.99 0.96 -1.26
CA CYS A 267 -16.09 1.69 -1.89
C CYS A 267 -17.33 0.80 -2.01
N ASP A 268 -18.44 1.37 -2.47
CA ASP A 268 -19.68 0.64 -2.69
C ASP A 268 -19.48 -0.59 -3.57
N GLY A 269 -20.06 -1.72 -3.15
CA GLY A 269 -19.93 -3.01 -3.84
C GLY A 269 -18.57 -3.68 -3.71
N THR A 270 -17.65 -3.16 -2.90
CA THR A 270 -16.38 -3.85 -2.61
C THR A 270 -16.64 -5.16 -1.88
N THR A 271 -16.00 -6.25 -2.31
CA THR A 271 -16.14 -7.58 -1.70
C THR A 271 -14.77 -8.20 -1.45
N GLY A 272 -14.70 -9.17 -0.52
CA GLY A 272 -13.47 -9.91 -0.25
C GLY A 272 -12.38 -9.11 0.46
N THR A 273 -12.75 -8.01 1.15
CA THR A 273 -11.82 -7.29 2.03
C THR A 273 -11.33 -8.18 3.16
N ALA A 274 -10.18 -7.87 3.78
CA ALA A 274 -9.86 -8.54 5.04
C ALA A 274 -10.97 -8.23 6.07
N TYR A 275 -11.17 -9.10 7.05
CA TYR A 275 -12.06 -8.79 8.18
C TYR A 275 -11.27 -8.25 9.38
N GLN A 276 -9.95 -8.47 9.40
CA GLN A 276 -9.07 -8.04 10.49
C GLN A 276 -7.67 -7.66 10.00
N LEU A 277 -6.99 -6.84 10.78
CA LEU A 277 -5.58 -6.50 10.67
C LEU A 277 -4.86 -6.96 11.93
N LYS A 278 -3.83 -7.78 11.74
CA LYS A 278 -3.02 -8.36 12.83
C LYS A 278 -1.62 -7.79 12.96
N ASN A 279 -1.14 -7.07 11.94
CA ASN A 279 0.15 -6.41 12.02
C ASN A 279 0.22 -5.23 11.06
N GLU A 280 0.81 -4.14 11.53
CA GLU A 280 1.26 -3.04 10.69
C GLU A 280 2.42 -2.35 11.38
N GLN A 281 3.41 -1.94 10.60
CA GLN A 281 4.53 -1.14 11.10
C GLN A 281 4.67 0.13 10.25
N PRO A 282 4.56 1.34 10.86
CA PRO A 282 4.32 1.58 12.28
C PRO A 282 2.88 1.24 12.70
N ASN A 283 2.67 0.99 13.99
CA ASN A 283 1.37 0.56 14.50
C ASN A 283 0.37 1.74 14.55
N PRO A 284 -0.80 1.66 13.90
CA PRO A 284 -1.80 2.72 13.87
C PRO A 284 -2.52 2.94 15.21
N VAL A 285 -2.41 2.00 16.16
CA VAL A 285 -3.01 2.07 17.49
C VAL A 285 -1.91 1.98 18.56
N PRO A 286 -1.39 3.12 19.05
CA PRO A 286 -0.32 3.15 20.04
C PRO A 286 -0.62 2.27 21.25
N GLY A 287 0.35 1.42 21.62
CA GLY A 287 0.27 0.54 22.79
C GLY A 287 -0.59 -0.71 22.63
N ARG A 288 -1.23 -0.94 21.47
CA ARG A 288 -2.01 -2.16 21.20
C ARG A 288 -1.15 -3.18 20.47
N ASP A 289 -1.04 -4.39 21.00
CA ASP A 289 -0.51 -5.52 20.22
C ASP A 289 -1.57 -6.03 19.26
N LEU A 290 -1.40 -5.76 17.96
CA LEU A 290 -2.37 -6.15 16.93
C LEU A 290 -2.38 -7.67 16.68
N SER A 291 -1.32 -8.39 17.06
CA SER A 291 -1.24 -9.83 16.83
C SER A 291 -2.19 -10.62 17.73
N THR A 292 -2.46 -10.08 18.93
CA THR A 292 -3.33 -10.67 19.95
C THR A 292 -4.65 -9.91 20.12
N ASN A 293 -4.67 -8.61 19.80
CA ASN A 293 -5.85 -7.76 19.83
C ASN A 293 -6.00 -6.99 18.50
N PRO A 294 -6.41 -7.69 17.41
CA PRO A 294 -6.51 -7.11 16.08
C PRO A 294 -7.59 -6.02 15.97
N VAL A 295 -7.50 -5.23 14.91
CA VAL A 295 -8.53 -4.25 14.50
C VAL A 295 -9.22 -4.71 13.23
N GLY A 296 -10.36 -4.11 12.87
CA GLY A 296 -11.07 -4.45 11.64
C GLY A 296 -10.50 -3.75 10.40
N GLN A 297 -11.06 -4.08 9.23
CA GLN A 297 -10.73 -3.41 7.96
C GLN A 297 -10.94 -1.89 8.06
N PRO A 298 -9.91 -1.07 7.82
CA PRO A 298 -10.06 0.38 7.77
C PRO A 298 -10.89 0.82 6.56
N ILE A 299 -11.52 1.97 6.71
CA ILE A 299 -12.03 2.77 5.59
C ILE A 299 -11.07 3.94 5.39
N ILE A 300 -10.42 3.98 4.23
CA ILE A 300 -9.68 5.13 3.75
C ILE A 300 -10.68 6.07 3.07
N VAL A 301 -10.68 7.34 3.46
CA VAL A 301 -11.44 8.41 2.80
C VAL A 301 -10.42 9.36 2.19
N ALA A 302 -10.54 9.64 0.89
CA ALA A 302 -9.58 10.46 0.16
C ALA A 302 -10.28 11.52 -0.69
N VAL A 303 -9.68 12.71 -0.74
CA VAL A 303 -10.03 13.79 -1.67
C VAL A 303 -8.83 14.11 -2.54
N ARG A 304 -9.02 14.96 -3.55
CA ARG A 304 -7.93 15.36 -4.46
C ARG A 304 -6.79 15.98 -3.65
N VAL A 305 -5.53 15.64 -3.99
CA VAL A 305 -4.34 16.28 -3.40
C VAL A 305 -4.41 17.80 -3.58
N GLY A 306 -4.13 18.54 -2.51
CA GLY A 306 -4.34 19.99 -2.46
C GLY A 306 -5.72 20.39 -1.93
N GLN A 307 -6.57 19.42 -1.61
CA GLN A 307 -7.78 19.61 -0.81
C GLN A 307 -7.58 19.10 0.61
N LEU A 308 -8.39 19.60 1.53
CA LEU A 308 -8.40 19.26 2.93
C LEU A 308 -9.67 18.50 3.26
N ILE A 309 -9.51 17.29 3.80
CA ILE A 309 -10.60 16.47 4.33
C ILE A 309 -10.80 16.76 5.83
N THR A 310 -12.05 16.79 6.25
CA THR A 310 -12.44 16.65 7.66
C THR A 310 -13.53 15.60 7.78
N ILE A 311 -13.54 14.83 8.87
CA ILE A 311 -14.62 13.89 9.17
C ILE A 311 -15.43 14.45 10.35
N GLN A 312 -16.74 14.68 10.14
CA GLN A 312 -17.66 15.08 11.20
C GLN A 312 -18.27 13.86 11.89
N SER A 313 -18.72 12.87 11.11
CA SER A 313 -19.23 11.61 11.65
C SER A 313 -18.90 10.44 10.73
N ALA A 314 -18.74 9.28 11.34
CA ALA A 314 -18.67 8.00 10.65
C ALA A 314 -19.48 6.97 11.44
N THR A 315 -20.28 6.17 10.75
CA THR A 315 -20.99 5.03 11.33
C THR A 315 -20.79 3.80 10.45
N MET A 316 -20.82 2.64 11.09
CA MET A 316 -20.77 1.36 10.41
C MET A 316 -21.77 0.42 11.10
N LEU A 317 -22.65 -0.19 10.30
CA LEU A 317 -23.67 -1.12 10.76
C LEU A 317 -23.48 -2.45 10.04
N LYS A 318 -23.59 -3.56 10.76
CA LYS A 318 -23.75 -4.88 10.16
C LYS A 318 -25.13 -4.94 9.50
N LYS A 319 -25.18 -5.23 8.21
CA LYS A 319 -26.41 -5.09 7.42
C LYS A 319 -27.48 -6.14 7.76
N SER A 320 -27.07 -7.30 8.27
CA SER A 320 -27.98 -8.42 8.57
C SER A 320 -28.93 -8.15 9.74
N ASP A 321 -28.46 -7.42 10.75
CA ASP A 321 -29.18 -7.21 12.02
C ASP A 321 -29.17 -5.75 12.50
N GLY A 322 -28.48 -4.86 11.80
CA GLY A 322 -28.35 -3.45 12.15
C GLY A 322 -27.41 -3.18 13.32
N ALA A 323 -26.65 -4.18 13.78
CA ALA A 323 -25.72 -4.02 14.90
C ALA A 323 -24.65 -2.97 14.57
N SER A 324 -24.41 -2.05 15.50
CA SER A 324 -23.38 -1.01 15.33
C SER A 324 -21.99 -1.57 15.57
N VAL A 325 -21.07 -1.24 14.67
CA VAL A 325 -19.64 -1.52 14.85
C VAL A 325 -19.01 -0.35 15.61
N THR A 326 -18.26 -0.65 16.67
CA THR A 326 -17.51 0.39 17.40
C THR A 326 -16.33 0.86 16.55
N LEU A 327 -16.32 2.15 16.24
CA LEU A 327 -15.25 2.81 15.49
C LEU A 327 -14.36 3.60 16.45
N ARG A 328 -13.06 3.60 16.19
CA ARG A 328 -12.12 4.54 16.82
C ARG A 328 -12.38 5.95 16.27
N ALA A 329 -11.90 6.97 16.99
CA ALA A 329 -11.91 8.34 16.48
C ALA A 329 -11.24 8.39 15.09
N PRO A 330 -11.84 9.09 14.10
CA PRO A 330 -11.23 9.21 12.79
C PRO A 330 -9.81 9.75 12.87
N MET A 331 -8.89 9.07 12.20
CA MET A 331 -7.51 9.47 12.10
C MET A 331 -7.34 10.39 10.89
N LEU A 332 -6.75 11.55 11.13
CA LEU A 332 -6.47 12.64 10.21
C LEU A 332 -5.01 13.05 10.45
N LYS A 333 -4.44 13.88 9.57
CA LYS A 333 -3.08 14.41 9.75
C LYS A 333 -2.82 14.97 11.17
N ALA A 334 -3.80 15.65 11.75
CA ALA A 334 -3.65 16.35 13.02
C ALA A 334 -3.53 15.42 14.24
N ASN A 335 -4.02 14.18 14.15
CA ASN A 335 -4.06 13.23 15.27
C ASN A 335 -3.47 11.85 14.92
N ASP A 336 -2.87 11.70 13.74
CA ASP A 336 -2.17 10.48 13.36
C ASP A 336 -0.92 10.29 14.25
N PRO A 337 -0.84 9.20 15.03
CA PRO A 337 0.29 8.96 15.93
C PRO A 337 1.63 8.78 15.21
N ASN A 338 1.61 8.45 13.91
CA ASN A 338 2.82 8.17 13.14
C ASN A 338 3.15 9.25 12.09
N PHE A 339 2.32 10.29 11.96
CA PHE A 339 2.53 11.42 11.05
C PHE A 339 2.63 11.06 9.55
N LEU A 340 2.00 9.96 9.14
CA LEU A 340 1.96 9.43 7.76
C LEU A 340 0.68 9.83 7.00
N VAL A 341 -0.41 10.17 7.69
CA VAL A 341 -1.64 10.67 7.06
C VAL A 341 -1.42 12.12 6.60
N ASP A 342 -1.61 12.38 5.30
CA ASP A 342 -1.59 13.73 4.73
C ASP A 342 -2.97 14.42 4.82
N PRO A 343 -3.04 15.74 4.56
CA PRO A 343 -4.28 16.51 4.72
C PRO A 343 -5.45 16.09 3.82
N SER A 344 -5.20 15.38 2.72
CA SER A 344 -6.22 14.98 1.75
C SER A 344 -6.79 13.59 2.04
N ARG A 345 -6.36 12.93 3.13
CA ARG A 345 -6.80 11.57 3.49
C ARG A 345 -7.19 11.46 4.97
N ALA A 346 -8.09 10.54 5.25
CA ALA A 346 -8.53 10.18 6.59
C ALA A 346 -8.72 8.66 6.70
N ILE A 347 -8.58 8.11 7.91
CA ILE A 347 -8.75 6.69 8.20
C ILE A 347 -9.82 6.53 9.28
N ILE A 348 -10.85 5.74 8.98
CA ILE A 348 -11.86 5.32 9.94
C ILE A 348 -11.61 3.84 10.23
N LEU A 349 -11.41 3.50 11.51
CA LEU A 349 -10.92 2.18 11.91
C LEU A 349 -11.89 1.50 12.89
N PRO A 350 -12.47 0.33 12.54
CA PRO A 350 -13.17 -0.51 13.50
C PRO A 350 -12.25 -0.92 14.65
N ASP A 351 -12.71 -0.76 15.89
CA ASP A 351 -11.86 -1.02 17.07
C ASP A 351 -11.58 -2.51 17.30
N GLN A 352 -12.37 -3.39 16.68
CA GLN A 352 -12.32 -4.84 16.78
C GLN A 352 -12.42 -5.46 15.38
N PRO A 353 -12.02 -6.74 15.21
CA PRO A 353 -12.24 -7.49 13.97
C PRO A 353 -13.70 -7.43 13.53
N LEU A 354 -13.89 -7.34 12.22
CA LEU A 354 -15.19 -7.55 11.60
C LEU A 354 -15.47 -9.06 11.51
N GLU A 355 -16.72 -9.42 11.30
CA GLU A 355 -17.11 -10.80 11.02
C GLU A 355 -16.71 -11.16 9.59
N PRO A 356 -16.22 -12.39 9.33
CA PRO A 356 -15.94 -12.86 7.97
C PRO A 356 -17.25 -12.98 7.17
N ASN A 357 -17.13 -12.92 5.84
CA ASN A 357 -18.25 -13.07 4.89
C ASN A 357 -19.48 -12.18 5.17
N THR A 358 -19.29 -11.01 5.79
CA THR A 358 -20.36 -10.17 6.32
C THR A 358 -20.42 -8.83 5.58
N GLU A 359 -21.64 -8.38 5.28
CA GLU A 359 -21.87 -7.09 4.62
C GLU A 359 -22.09 -5.97 5.66
N TYR A 360 -21.40 -4.86 5.47
CA TYR A 360 -21.47 -3.68 6.33
C TYR A 360 -21.95 -2.47 5.53
N LEU A 361 -22.85 -1.69 6.15
CA LEU A 361 -23.30 -0.38 5.68
C LEU A 361 -22.49 0.70 6.39
N VAL A 362 -21.84 1.56 5.63
CA VAL A 362 -21.04 2.68 6.14
C VAL A 362 -21.70 3.99 5.76
N SER A 363 -21.73 4.95 6.67
CA SER A 363 -22.08 6.34 6.39
C SER A 363 -21.00 7.27 6.93
N VAL A 364 -20.52 8.20 6.10
CA VAL A 364 -19.51 9.19 6.45
C VAL A 364 -20.01 10.57 6.09
N THR A 365 -19.91 11.51 7.02
CA THR A 365 -20.14 12.93 6.76
C THR A 365 -18.87 13.72 7.05
N GLY A 366 -18.62 14.72 6.22
CA GLY A 366 -17.36 15.44 6.23
C GLY A 366 -17.41 16.73 5.42
N THR A 367 -16.25 17.36 5.31
CA THR A 367 -16.02 18.43 4.33
C THR A 367 -14.82 18.09 3.46
N ASN A 368 -14.92 18.43 2.18
CA ASN A 368 -13.84 18.48 1.22
C ASN A 368 -13.69 19.95 0.81
N THR A 369 -12.61 20.59 1.24
CA THR A 369 -12.35 22.03 0.99
C THR A 369 -11.04 22.24 0.27
N THR A 370 -10.89 23.34 -0.47
CA THR A 370 -9.59 23.73 -1.03
C THR A 370 -8.64 24.09 0.12
N MET A 371 -7.41 23.57 0.06
CA MET A 371 -6.35 23.93 0.99
C MET A 371 -5.73 25.26 0.56
N ALA A 372 -5.62 26.20 1.49
CA ALA A 372 -5.09 27.53 1.24
C ALA A 372 -3.57 27.57 1.40
N ASP A 373 -3.08 27.07 2.53
CA ASP A 373 -1.67 27.15 2.96
C ASP A 373 -1.43 26.19 4.14
N TYR A 374 -0.24 26.26 4.76
CA TYR A 374 0.11 25.65 6.03
C TYR A 374 0.44 26.70 7.09
N ASN A 375 -0.05 26.50 8.32
CA ASN A 375 0.37 27.26 9.50
C ASN A 375 1.03 26.31 10.50
N ASN A 376 2.34 26.49 10.77
CA ASN A 376 3.12 25.61 11.63
C ASN A 376 2.98 24.11 11.28
N GLY A 377 2.96 23.79 9.98
CA GLY A 377 2.82 22.42 9.49
C GLY A 377 1.38 21.86 9.50
N GLN A 378 0.40 22.63 9.99
CA GLN A 378 -1.02 22.28 9.94
C GLN A 378 -1.69 22.89 8.70
N PRO A 379 -2.48 22.11 7.94
CA PRO A 379 -3.15 22.60 6.73
C PRO A 379 -4.26 23.60 7.08
N ILE A 380 -4.38 24.67 6.30
CA ILE A 380 -5.42 25.68 6.44
C ILE A 380 -6.47 25.49 5.35
N SER A 381 -7.74 25.46 5.75
CA SER A 381 -8.88 25.43 4.82
C SER A 381 -9.21 26.82 4.29
N THR A 382 -9.62 26.91 3.03
CA THR A 382 -10.35 28.08 2.50
C THR A 382 -11.81 28.16 2.98
N GLY A 383 -12.32 27.08 3.60
CA GLY A 383 -13.71 26.94 4.03
C GLY A 383 -14.69 26.61 2.89
N LYS A 384 -14.21 26.49 1.65
CA LYS A 384 -15.04 26.23 0.45
C LYS A 384 -14.35 25.25 -0.49
N ASN A 385 -15.08 24.72 -1.46
CA ASN A 385 -14.52 24.00 -2.60
C ASN A 385 -15.24 24.43 -3.87
N PRO A 386 -14.57 25.06 -4.85
CA PRO A 386 -15.21 25.56 -6.06
C PRO A 386 -15.79 24.45 -6.94
N ALA A 387 -15.33 23.20 -6.79
CA ALA A 387 -15.89 22.05 -7.50
C ALA A 387 -17.25 21.61 -6.92
N ILE A 388 -17.53 21.94 -5.65
CA ILE A 388 -18.77 21.56 -4.97
C ILE A 388 -19.72 22.77 -5.00
N THR A 389 -20.61 22.79 -5.99
CA THR A 389 -21.56 23.90 -6.19
C THR A 389 -22.88 23.71 -5.43
N THR A 390 -23.13 22.51 -4.91
CA THR A 390 -24.38 22.16 -4.21
C THR A 390 -24.47 22.73 -2.80
N ASN A 391 -23.35 23.15 -2.21
CA ASN A 391 -23.31 23.79 -0.90
C ASN A 391 -22.07 24.70 -0.77
N ALA A 392 -22.14 25.68 0.12
CA ALA A 392 -21.09 26.69 0.27
C ALA A 392 -19.87 26.22 1.10
N THR A 393 -19.95 25.08 1.77
CA THR A 393 -18.99 24.63 2.80
C THR A 393 -18.14 23.44 2.38
N GLY A 394 -18.36 22.90 1.17
CA GLY A 394 -17.73 21.66 0.71
C GLY A 394 -18.20 20.42 1.48
N SER A 395 -19.36 20.48 2.12
CA SER A 395 -19.91 19.36 2.88
C SER A 395 -20.26 18.17 1.97
N PHE A 396 -20.03 16.97 2.46
CA PHE A 396 -20.42 15.73 1.80
C PHE A 396 -21.07 14.75 2.79
N THR A 397 -21.92 13.89 2.23
CA THR A 397 -22.41 12.66 2.86
C THR A 397 -22.15 11.53 1.88
N LYS A 398 -21.55 10.44 2.37
CA LYS A 398 -21.27 9.25 1.57
C LYS A 398 -21.75 8.01 2.30
N THR A 399 -22.61 7.24 1.64
CA THR A 399 -23.14 5.98 2.14
C THR A 399 -22.79 4.88 1.14
N PHE A 400 -22.29 3.75 1.63
CA PHE A 400 -21.89 2.63 0.77
C PHE A 400 -21.92 1.30 1.54
N THR A 401 -21.99 0.18 0.83
CA THR A 401 -21.79 -1.14 1.43
C THR A 401 -20.51 -1.80 0.94
N PHE A 402 -19.92 -2.62 1.81
CA PHE A 402 -18.84 -3.55 1.44
C PHE A 402 -19.00 -4.88 2.16
N LYS A 403 -18.38 -5.93 1.64
CA LYS A 403 -18.40 -7.26 2.22
C LYS A 403 -16.98 -7.74 2.56
N THR A 404 -16.82 -8.26 3.77
CA THR A 404 -15.58 -8.94 4.20
C THR A 404 -15.46 -10.30 3.52
N GLY A 405 -14.22 -10.74 3.32
CA GLY A 405 -13.86 -12.08 2.87
C GLY A 405 -14.02 -13.12 3.98
N GLY A 406 -13.89 -14.39 3.59
CA GLY A 406 -13.96 -15.56 4.45
C GLY A 406 -12.63 -15.93 5.08
#